data_AF-A0A9P6CWW8-F1
#
_entry.id   AF-A0A9P6CWW8-F1
#
_cell.length_a   1.000
_cell.length_b   1.000
_cell.length_c   1.000
_cell.angle_alpha   90.00
_cell.angle_beta   90.00
_cell.angle_gamma   90.00
#
_symmetry.space_group_name_H-M   'P 1'
#
loop_
_entity.id
_entity.type
_entity.pdbx_description
1 polymer ?
#
loop_
_entity_poly.entity_id
_entity_poly.type
_entity_poly.pdbx_seq_one_letter_code
_entity_poly.pdbx_strand_id
1 'polypeptide(L)'
;MNDNITSLAPSRWKVFQVLLLDGENTGDGSNSRHDGRDLVITDEQFRAFLERHRAQKSLVPEDIEAMKDSYLLLDEEMRFLNCENGDKKPGRSLLKVGVQTALDDAGWDENAFKERGGIFEWSRAVENREKQKKLDWLCFRSVMFDPQDLPY
;
A
#
# COMPACT_ATOMS: atom_id res chain seq x y z
N MET A 1 -10.43 6.46 13.74
CA MET A 1 -10.50 6.48 12.26
C MET A 1 -11.56 5.54 11.71
N ASN A 2 -12.11 4.60 12.50
CA ASN A 2 -13.11 3.64 12.04
C ASN A 2 -14.27 4.29 11.26
N ASP A 3 -14.91 5.32 11.82
CA ASP A 3 -16.08 5.95 11.19
C ASP A 3 -15.76 6.55 9.82
N ASN A 4 -14.61 7.21 9.69
CA ASN A 4 -14.16 7.78 8.42
C ASN A 4 -13.90 6.70 7.36
N ILE A 5 -13.21 5.61 7.74
CA ILE A 5 -12.93 4.50 6.81
C ILE A 5 -14.23 3.80 6.41
N THR A 6 -15.16 3.61 7.35
CA THR A 6 -16.48 3.07 7.07
C THR A 6 -17.28 3.98 6.13
N SER A 7 -17.22 5.29 6.33
CA SER A 7 -17.89 6.26 5.44
C SER A 7 -17.29 6.29 4.03
N LEU A 8 -15.97 6.11 3.89
CA LEU A 8 -15.29 6.04 2.60
C LEU A 8 -15.55 4.71 1.88
N ALA A 9 -15.87 3.65 2.63
CA ALA A 9 -16.15 2.30 2.15
C ALA A 9 -15.13 1.80 1.08
N PRO A 10 -13.81 1.87 1.31
CA PRO A 10 -12.83 1.46 0.32
C PRO A 10 -12.88 -0.06 0.11
N SER A 11 -12.62 -0.51 -1.12
CA SER A 11 -12.47 -1.94 -1.42
C SER A 11 -11.23 -2.54 -0.73
N ARG A 12 -10.19 -1.74 -0.51
CA ARG A 12 -8.94 -2.12 0.15
C ARG A 12 -8.33 -0.91 0.85
N TRP A 13 -8.01 -1.05 2.13
CA TRP A 13 -7.32 -0.06 2.96
C TRP A 13 -5.97 -0.64 3.36
N LYS A 14 -4.93 -0.22 2.66
CA LYS A 14 -3.54 -0.58 2.95
C LYS A 14 -3.04 0.23 4.14
N VAL A 15 -2.50 -0.46 5.13
CA VAL A 15 -1.96 0.14 6.37
C VAL A 15 -0.51 -0.28 6.49
N PHE A 16 0.40 0.66 6.24
CA PHE A 16 1.84 0.42 6.27
C PHE A 16 2.42 0.83 7.62
N GLN A 17 3.29 0.00 8.18
CA GLN A 17 4.23 0.45 9.21
C GLN A 17 5.28 1.36 8.55
N VAL A 18 5.74 2.39 9.26
CA VAL A 18 6.76 3.29 8.73
C VAL A 18 8.04 2.50 8.47
N LEU A 19 8.50 2.51 7.22
CA LEU A 19 9.74 1.88 6.75
C LEU A 19 10.78 2.95 6.47
N LEU A 20 11.98 2.75 7.02
CA LEU A 20 13.16 3.55 6.69
C LEU A 20 13.93 2.89 5.55
N LEU A 21 14.34 3.71 4.59
CA LEU A 21 15.17 3.32 3.46
C LEU A 21 16.31 4.33 3.30
N ASP A 22 17.54 3.84 3.31
CA ASP A 22 18.73 4.66 3.08
C ASP A 22 18.73 5.24 1.67
N GLY A 23 19.11 6.51 1.57
CA GLY A 23 19.00 7.31 0.33
C GLY A 23 17.61 7.91 0.07
N GLU A 24 16.58 7.49 0.81
CA GLU A 24 15.21 7.98 0.64
C GLU A 24 14.78 8.86 1.81
N ASN A 25 14.81 8.33 3.04
CA ASN A 25 14.18 8.96 4.20
C ASN A 25 14.94 8.80 5.54
N THR A 26 16.26 8.57 5.53
CA THR A 26 17.07 8.42 6.76
C THR A 26 17.84 9.68 7.17
N GLY A 27 17.50 10.84 6.59
CA GLY A 27 18.01 12.15 7.00
C GLY A 27 19.46 12.44 6.62
N ASP A 28 20.04 13.46 7.24
CA ASP A 28 21.38 13.96 6.94
C ASP A 28 22.46 12.88 7.08
N GLY A 29 23.36 12.78 6.09
CA GLY A 29 24.45 11.80 6.05
C GLY A 29 24.18 10.55 5.19
N SER A 30 22.95 10.37 4.68
CA SER A 30 22.54 9.20 3.88
C SER A 30 22.19 9.52 2.42
N ASN A 31 22.45 10.75 1.94
CA ASN A 31 21.95 11.28 0.67
C ASN A 31 20.41 11.31 0.55
N SER A 32 19.69 11.15 1.66
CA SER A 32 18.23 11.23 1.72
C SER A 32 17.73 12.67 1.67
N ARG A 33 16.61 12.90 0.98
CA ARG A 33 15.92 14.20 0.94
C ARG A 33 14.94 14.41 2.09
N HIS A 34 14.60 13.33 2.79
CA HIS A 34 13.64 13.31 3.87
C HIS A 34 14.25 12.64 5.11
N ASP A 35 13.65 12.89 6.26
CA ASP A 35 14.00 12.25 7.52
C ASP A 35 12.72 11.75 8.20
N GLY A 36 12.53 10.43 8.18
CA GLY A 36 11.39 9.74 8.78
C GLY A 36 11.70 9.13 10.15
N ARG A 37 12.91 9.32 10.69
CA ARG A 37 13.37 8.60 11.90
C ARG A 37 12.48 8.89 13.11
N ASP A 38 11.98 10.11 13.24
CA ASP A 38 11.06 10.53 14.31
C ASP A 38 9.62 9.99 14.13
N LEU A 39 9.30 9.37 13.00
CA LEU A 39 7.99 8.80 12.69
C LEU A 39 7.94 7.28 12.90
N VAL A 40 9.06 6.64 13.22
CA VAL A 40 9.12 5.19 13.43
C VAL A 40 8.30 4.79 14.66
N ILE A 41 7.58 3.68 14.53
CA ILE A 41 6.81 3.06 15.61
C ILE A 41 7.27 1.62 15.81
N THR A 42 7.14 1.15 17.04
CA THR A 42 7.36 -0.26 17.41
C THR A 42 6.30 -1.17 16.79
N ASP A 43 6.63 -2.45 16.68
CA ASP A 43 5.69 -3.48 16.21
C ASP A 43 4.47 -3.58 17.15
N GLU A 44 4.66 -3.38 18.45
CA GLU A 44 3.57 -3.36 19.43
C GLU A 44 2.60 -2.20 19.17
N GLN A 45 3.13 -1.01 18.88
CA GLN A 45 2.31 0.15 18.52
C GLN A 45 1.55 -0.09 17.20
N PHE A 46 2.20 -0.71 16.22
CA PHE A 46 1.56 -1.08 14.96
C PHE A 46 0.44 -2.11 15.18
N ARG A 47 0.71 -3.20 15.91
CA ARG A 47 -0.30 -4.22 16.27
C ARG A 47 -1.47 -3.61 17.05
N ALA A 48 -1.21 -2.69 17.98
CA ALA A 48 -2.27 -1.98 18.70
C ALA A 48 -3.12 -1.10 17.78
N PHE A 49 -2.54 -0.51 16.72
CA PHE A 49 -3.31 0.19 15.69
C PHE A 49 -4.21 -0.78 14.92
N LEU A 50 -3.69 -1.93 14.51
CA LEU A 50 -4.47 -2.94 13.79
C LEU A 50 -5.64 -3.47 14.63
N GLU A 51 -5.40 -3.80 15.90
CA GLU A 51 -6.42 -4.33 16.81
C GLU A 51 -7.56 -3.34 17.05
N ARG A 52 -7.24 -2.04 17.15
CA ARG A 52 -8.23 -0.95 17.27
C ARG A 52 -9.11 -0.81 16.02
N HIS A 53 -8.66 -1.30 14.86
CA HIS A 53 -9.37 -1.22 13.59
C HIS A 53 -9.77 -2.59 13.01
N ARG A 54 -9.70 -3.66 13.81
CA ARG A 54 -10.00 -5.04 13.38
C ARG A 54 -11.38 -5.25 12.76
N ALA A 55 -12.32 -4.36 13.05
CA ALA A 55 -13.68 -4.41 12.48
C ALA A 55 -13.73 -3.95 11.01
N GLN A 56 -12.69 -3.28 10.50
CA GLN A 56 -12.62 -2.81 9.12
C GLN A 56 -12.25 -3.96 8.18
N LYS A 57 -13.24 -4.48 7.43
CA LYS A 57 -13.07 -5.62 6.53
C LYS A 57 -12.11 -5.37 5.36
N SER A 58 -11.90 -4.11 5.00
CA SER A 58 -10.99 -3.71 3.93
C SER A 58 -9.54 -3.54 4.39
N LEU A 59 -9.26 -3.65 5.70
CA LEU A 59 -7.93 -3.48 6.25
C LEU A 59 -6.98 -4.56 5.73
N VAL A 60 -5.83 -4.13 5.21
CA VAL A 60 -4.74 -4.99 4.76
C VAL A 60 -3.45 -4.46 5.37
N PRO A 61 -2.91 -5.11 6.42
CA PRO A 61 -1.72 -4.66 7.10
C PRO A 61 -0.46 -5.01 6.30
N GLU A 62 0.53 -4.14 6.35
CA GLU A 62 1.87 -4.39 5.83
C GLU A 62 2.89 -3.85 6.85
N ASP A 63 3.46 -4.76 7.63
CA ASP A 63 4.58 -4.43 8.52
C ASP A 63 5.89 -4.31 7.71
N ILE A 64 6.96 -3.93 8.39
CA ILE A 64 8.28 -3.72 7.79
C ILE A 64 8.74 -4.95 6.98
N GLU A 65 8.56 -6.15 7.53
CA GLU A 65 9.00 -7.40 6.91
C GLU A 65 8.13 -7.77 5.70
N ALA A 66 6.81 -7.54 5.78
CA ALA A 66 5.92 -7.72 4.65
C ALA A 66 6.18 -6.72 3.50
N MET A 67 6.83 -5.58 3.77
CA MET A 67 7.07 -4.53 2.77
C MET A 67 8.40 -4.65 2.01
N LYS A 68 9.50 -5.03 2.67
CA LYS A 68 10.87 -4.87 2.14
C LYS A 68 11.09 -5.52 0.77
N ASP A 69 10.74 -6.79 0.61
CA ASP A 69 11.15 -7.57 -0.58
C ASP A 69 9.97 -8.08 -1.42
N SER A 70 8.78 -7.59 -1.10
CA SER A 70 7.53 -8.08 -1.63
C SER A 70 6.94 -7.19 -2.73
N TYR A 71 7.69 -6.16 -3.18
CA TYR A 71 7.35 -5.27 -4.29
C TYR A 71 8.37 -5.34 -5.44
N LEU A 72 7.88 -5.50 -6.68
CA LEU A 72 8.68 -5.21 -7.87
C LEU A 72 8.59 -3.71 -8.12
N LEU A 73 9.62 -2.99 -7.74
CA LEU A 73 9.73 -1.55 -7.92
C LEU A 73 10.53 -1.25 -9.17
N LEU A 74 9.99 -0.41 -10.04
CA LEU A 74 10.64 0.02 -11.26
C LEU A 74 10.82 1.54 -11.22
N ASP A 75 12.05 2.01 -11.41
CA ASP A 75 12.37 3.43 -11.42
C ASP A 75 12.07 4.10 -12.78
N GLU A 76 12.32 5.41 -12.84
CA GLU A 76 12.09 6.22 -14.03
C GLU A 76 12.99 5.87 -15.23
N GLU A 77 14.11 5.17 -14.99
CA GLU A 77 15.01 4.65 -16.03
C GLU A 77 14.68 3.19 -16.41
N MET A 78 13.55 2.68 -15.93
CA MET A 78 13.08 1.32 -16.14
C MET A 78 14.06 0.26 -15.60
N ARG A 79 14.66 0.51 -14.44
CA ARG A 79 15.50 -0.43 -13.68
C ARG A 79 14.70 -0.95 -12.50
N PHE A 80 14.83 -2.25 -12.21
CA PHE A 80 14.30 -2.77 -10.96
C PHE A 80 15.12 -2.25 -9.78
N LEU A 81 14.45 -1.92 -8.68
CA LEU A 81 15.08 -1.47 -7.44
C LEU A 81 15.10 -2.61 -6.43
N ASN A 82 16.29 -3.10 -6.10
CA ASN A 82 16.48 -4.06 -5.02
C ASN A 82 16.43 -3.35 -3.67
N CYS A 83 15.63 -3.88 -2.74
CA CYS A 83 15.40 -3.30 -1.41
C CYS A 83 15.86 -4.17 -0.23
N GLU A 84 16.53 -5.30 -0.50
CA GLU A 84 16.88 -6.33 0.50
C GLU A 84 17.80 -5.79 1.61
N ASN A 85 18.61 -4.77 1.30
CA ASN A 85 19.61 -4.23 2.21
C ASN A 85 19.18 -2.92 2.89
N GLY A 86 17.89 -2.56 2.82
CA GLY A 86 17.37 -1.35 3.44
C GLY A 86 17.70 -0.06 2.70
N ASP A 87 18.18 -0.15 1.46
CA ASP A 87 18.33 0.94 0.49
C ASP A 87 17.55 0.63 -0.79
N LYS A 88 17.51 1.54 -1.77
CA LYS A 88 16.96 1.24 -3.10
C LYS A 88 18.10 1.19 -4.11
N LYS A 89 18.58 -0.01 -4.41
CA LYS A 89 19.69 -0.19 -5.35
C LYS A 89 19.18 -0.46 -6.77
N PRO A 90 19.44 0.42 -7.75
CA PRO A 90 19.00 0.20 -9.12
C PRO A 90 19.83 -0.89 -9.81
N GLY A 91 19.14 -1.82 -10.47
CA GLY A 91 19.71 -2.84 -11.34
C GLY A 91 19.96 -2.36 -12.78
N ARG A 92 20.05 -3.29 -13.72
CA ARG A 92 20.14 -2.98 -15.16
C ARG A 92 18.77 -2.56 -15.71
N SER A 93 18.75 -1.62 -16.64
CA SER A 93 17.51 -1.18 -17.28
C SER A 93 16.96 -2.27 -18.18
N LEU A 94 15.68 -2.63 -18.00
CA LEU A 94 15.01 -3.64 -18.81
C LEU A 94 14.96 -3.25 -20.30
N LEU A 95 15.05 -1.95 -20.60
CA LEU A 95 15.11 -1.46 -21.98
C LEU A 95 16.41 -1.85 -22.69
N LYS A 96 17.46 -2.18 -21.92
CA LYS A 96 18.78 -2.56 -22.45
C LYS A 96 18.99 -4.07 -22.45
N VAL A 97 18.52 -4.77 -21.41
CA VAL A 97 18.83 -6.18 -21.19
C VAL A 97 17.62 -7.13 -21.27
N GLY A 98 16.41 -6.58 -21.48
CA GLY A 98 15.15 -7.31 -21.42
C GLY A 98 14.66 -7.54 -19.99
N VAL A 99 13.37 -7.89 -19.86
CA VAL A 99 12.69 -8.04 -18.56
C VAL A 99 13.29 -9.19 -17.75
N GLN A 100 13.47 -10.37 -18.35
CA GLN A 100 13.96 -11.55 -17.63
C GLN A 100 15.33 -11.30 -16.98
N THR A 101 16.26 -10.75 -17.75
CA THR A 101 17.61 -10.42 -17.26
C THR A 101 17.59 -9.32 -16.20
N ALA A 102 16.69 -8.33 -16.33
CA ALA A 102 16.58 -7.26 -15.35
C ALA A 102 15.94 -7.73 -14.04
N LEU A 103 15.02 -8.70 -14.09
CA LEU A 103 14.40 -9.29 -12.90
C LEU A 103 15.41 -9.99 -11.99
N ASP A 104 16.50 -10.53 -12.53
CA ASP A 104 17.59 -11.12 -11.74
C ASP A 104 18.25 -10.10 -10.80
N ASP A 105 18.13 -8.79 -11.10
CA ASP A 105 18.68 -7.71 -10.28
C ASP A 105 17.66 -7.20 -9.23
N ALA A 106 16.41 -7.67 -9.24
CA ALA A 106 15.31 -7.05 -8.50
C ALA A 106 15.29 -7.38 -6.99
N GLY A 107 15.99 -8.44 -6.54
CA GLY A 107 15.91 -8.88 -5.14
C GLY A 107 14.49 -9.28 -4.71
N TRP A 108 13.72 -9.86 -5.63
CA TRP A 108 12.30 -10.10 -5.46
C TRP A 108 11.99 -11.43 -4.76
N ASP A 109 11.21 -11.38 -3.68
CA ASP A 109 10.66 -12.57 -3.02
C ASP A 109 9.19 -12.80 -3.44
N GLU A 110 9.00 -13.75 -4.36
CA GLU A 110 7.68 -14.15 -4.84
C GLU A 110 6.79 -14.73 -3.73
N ASN A 111 7.36 -15.41 -2.74
CA ASN A 111 6.59 -15.98 -1.63
C ASN A 111 6.09 -14.87 -0.71
N ALA A 112 6.95 -13.91 -0.34
CA ALA A 112 6.55 -12.76 0.46
C ALA A 112 5.42 -11.96 -0.21
N PHE A 113 5.47 -11.79 -1.53
CA PHE A 113 4.37 -11.16 -2.30
C PHE A 113 3.05 -11.93 -2.21
N LYS A 114 3.09 -13.26 -2.27
CA LYS A 114 1.88 -14.10 -2.14
C LYS A 114 1.32 -14.04 -0.72
N GLU A 115 2.18 -14.20 0.29
CA GLU A 115 1.81 -14.26 1.70
C GLU A 115 1.14 -12.97 2.19
N ARG A 116 1.61 -11.80 1.75
CA ARG A 116 0.96 -10.52 2.05
C ARG A 116 -0.33 -10.24 1.27
N GLY A 117 -0.81 -11.20 0.47
CA GLY A 117 -2.01 -11.08 -0.34
C GLY A 117 -1.84 -10.17 -1.55
N GLY A 118 -0.67 -10.21 -2.20
CA GLY A 118 -0.39 -9.50 -3.45
C GLY A 118 -1.20 -10.03 -4.65
N ILE A 119 -1.64 -11.28 -4.59
CA ILE A 119 -2.60 -11.86 -5.54
C ILE A 119 -4.03 -11.61 -5.03
N PHE A 120 -4.77 -10.74 -5.72
CA PHE A 120 -6.17 -10.45 -5.41
C PHE A 120 -6.93 -10.02 -6.66
N GLU A 121 -8.26 -10.03 -6.59
CA GLU A 121 -9.11 -9.52 -7.67
C GLU A 121 -9.00 -7.99 -7.75
N TRP A 122 -8.34 -7.53 -8.81
CA TRP A 122 -7.95 -6.15 -9.05
C TRP A 122 -8.55 -5.60 -10.34
N SER A 123 -9.23 -6.44 -11.14
CA SER A 123 -9.96 -5.98 -12.31
C SER A 123 -11.25 -5.25 -11.89
N ARG A 124 -11.62 -4.22 -12.66
CA ARG A 124 -12.88 -3.49 -12.50
C ARG A 124 -13.97 -4.01 -13.44
N ALA A 125 -13.81 -5.22 -13.99
CA ALA A 125 -14.62 -5.70 -15.11
C ALA A 125 -16.14 -5.72 -14.82
N VAL A 126 -16.90 -5.51 -15.90
CA VAL A 126 -18.33 -5.15 -15.97
C VAL A 126 -19.29 -6.22 -15.41
N GLU A 127 -18.81 -7.43 -15.14
CA GLU A 127 -19.62 -8.52 -14.55
C GLU A 127 -20.07 -8.24 -13.11
N ASN A 128 -19.49 -7.22 -12.46
CA ASN A 128 -19.88 -6.80 -11.11
C ASN A 128 -21.00 -5.75 -11.07
N ARG A 129 -21.86 -5.61 -12.09
CA ARG A 129 -22.95 -4.61 -12.07
C ARG A 129 -23.86 -4.69 -10.83
N GLU A 130 -24.02 -5.85 -10.21
CA GLU A 130 -24.76 -5.98 -8.93
C GLU A 130 -23.96 -5.51 -7.71
N LYS A 131 -22.64 -5.76 -7.66
CA LYS A 131 -21.75 -5.24 -6.60
C LYS A 131 -21.47 -3.74 -6.77
N GLN A 132 -21.41 -3.26 -8.02
CA GLN A 132 -21.29 -1.85 -8.38
C GLN A 132 -22.54 -1.08 -7.94
N LYS A 133 -23.75 -1.61 -8.15
CA LYS A 133 -24.98 -1.02 -7.59
C LYS A 133 -24.94 -0.91 -6.05
N LYS A 134 -24.30 -1.86 -5.36
CA LYS A 134 -24.14 -1.83 -3.89
C LYS A 134 -23.10 -0.79 -3.44
N LEU A 135 -22.04 -0.58 -4.22
CA LEU A 135 -21.03 0.47 -4.02
C LEU A 135 -21.61 1.87 -4.30
N ASP A 136 -22.39 2.01 -5.38
CA ASP A 136 -23.05 3.26 -5.75
C ASP A 136 -24.10 3.66 -4.69
N TRP A 137 -24.89 2.70 -4.16
CA TRP A 137 -25.89 2.97 -3.12
C TRP A 137 -25.30 3.40 -1.77
N LEU A 138 -24.12 2.91 -1.41
CA LEU A 138 -23.38 3.34 -0.21
C LEU A 138 -22.85 4.78 -0.33
N CYS A 139 -22.42 5.17 -1.53
CA CYS A 139 -21.93 6.51 -1.82
C CYS A 139 -23.05 7.57 -1.77
N PHE A 140 -24.26 7.24 -2.24
CA PHE A 140 -25.40 8.17 -2.20
C PHE A 140 -25.96 8.41 -0.79
N ARG A 141 -25.78 7.49 0.17
CA ARG A 141 -26.30 7.65 1.53
C ARG A 141 -25.50 8.64 2.39
N SER A 142 -24.23 8.92 2.06
CA SER A 142 -23.42 9.90 2.81
C SER A 142 -23.59 11.35 2.33
N VAL A 143 -24.27 11.56 1.19
CA VAL A 143 -24.46 12.89 0.57
C VAL A 143 -25.92 13.37 0.64
N MET A 144 -26.84 12.56 1.18
CA MET A 144 -28.25 12.93 1.28
C MET A 144 -28.56 13.47 2.68
N PHE A 145 -28.70 14.79 2.76
CA PHE A 145 -29.54 15.49 3.74
C PHE A 145 -30.88 14.76 3.91
N ASP A 146 -31.37 14.63 5.14
CA ASP A 146 -32.71 14.11 5.40
C ASP A 146 -33.74 15.06 4.73
N PRO A 147 -34.65 14.58 3.86
CA PRO A 147 -35.69 15.42 3.27
C PRO A 147 -36.63 16.08 4.30
N GLN A 148 -36.53 15.74 5.59
CA GLN A 148 -37.28 16.37 6.68
C GLN A 148 -36.65 17.65 7.23
N ASP A 149 -35.42 18.01 6.83
CA ASP A 149 -34.67 19.16 7.38
C ASP A 149 -34.83 20.48 6.59
N LEU A 150 -35.82 20.60 5.71
CA LEU A 150 -36.13 21.87 5.04
C LEU A 150 -37.33 22.56 5.70
N PRO A 151 -37.18 23.78 6.26
CA PRO A 151 -38.32 24.56 6.68
C PRO A 151 -39.11 25.00 5.44
N TYR A 152 -40.43 24.75 5.48
CA TYR A 152 -41.40 25.27 4.49
C TYR A 152 -41.37 26.80 4.41
#